data_AF-A0A2N2T614-F1
#
_entry.id   AF-A0A2N2T614-F1
#
_cell.length_a   1.000
_cell.length_b   1.000
_cell.length_c   1.000
_cell.angle_alpha   90.00
_cell.angle_beta   90.00
_cell.angle_gamma   90.00
#
_symmetry.space_group_name_H-M   'P 1'
#
loop_
_entity.id
_entity.type
_entity.pdbx_description
1 polymer ?
#
loop_
_entity_poly.entity_id
_entity_poly.type
_entity_poly.pdbx_seq_one_letter_code
_entity_poly.pdbx_strand_id
1 'polypeptide(L)' 'ALAFGPFDLRGVPASLNPGMGGDQVLLGMSVLKHLEFTQRGDTLILRAL' A
#
# COMPACT_ATOMS: atom_id res chain seq x y z
N ALA A 1 8.33 -1.22 -9.82
CA ALA A 1 7.80 -2.06 -8.73
C ALA A 1 7.28 -1.13 -7.64
N LEU A 2 6.21 -1.51 -6.94
CA LEU A 2 5.78 -0.79 -5.73
C LEU A 2 6.52 -1.41 -4.55
N ALA A 3 7.29 -0.60 -3.83
CA ALA A 3 8.07 -1.07 -2.69
C ALA A 3 7.92 -0.14 -1.48
N PHE A 4 7.76 -0.73 -0.30
CA PHE A 4 7.73 -0.02 0.98
C PHE A 4 8.16 -0.97 2.10
N GLY A 5 9.13 -0.54 2.91
CA GLY A 5 9.74 -1.42 3.91
C GLY A 5 10.26 -2.73 3.27
N PRO A 6 9.93 -3.91 3.81
CA PRO A 6 10.36 -5.20 3.26
C PRO A 6 9.49 -5.71 2.10
N PHE A 7 8.45 -4.99 1.69
CA PHE A 7 7.50 -5.46 0.68
C PHE A 7 7.88 -4.98 -0.72
N ASP A 8 8.02 -5.91 -1.68
CA ASP A 8 8.20 -5.64 -3.12
C ASP A 8 7.05 -6.29 -3.90
N LEU A 9 6.20 -5.48 -4.51
CA LEU A 9 5.10 -5.96 -5.35
C LEU A 9 5.34 -5.57 -6.82
N ARG A 10 5.17 -6.55 -7.70
CA ARG A 10 5.40 -6.42 -9.15
C ARG A 10 4.10 -6.61 -9.92
N GLY A 11 3.98 -5.89 -11.03
CA GLY A 11 2.79 -5.96 -11.87
C GLY A 11 1.52 -5.45 -11.22
N VAL A 12 1.63 -4.61 -10.18
CA VAL A 12 0.46 -3.99 -9.52
C VAL A 12 -0.18 -2.98 -10.48
N PRO A 13 -1.46 -3.14 -10.82
CA PRO A 13 -2.18 -2.12 -11.59
C PRO A 13 -2.26 -0.83 -10.80
N ALA A 14 -1.93 0.29 -11.45
CA ALA A 14 -1.97 1.62 -10.88
C ALA A 14 -2.61 2.60 -11.87
N SER A 15 -3.19 3.67 -11.34
CA SER A 15 -3.70 4.79 -12.12
C SER A 15 -3.11 6.10 -11.58
N LEU A 16 -2.86 7.04 -12.48
CA LEU A 16 -2.49 8.40 -12.11
C LEU A 16 -3.75 9.26 -12.20
N ASN A 17 -4.10 9.92 -11.09
CA ASN A 17 -5.21 10.86 -11.04
C ASN A 17 -4.67 12.30 -11.02
N PRO A 18 -4.76 13.08 -12.12
CA PRO A 18 -4.27 14.45 -12.18
C PRO A 18 -4.95 15.40 -11.18
N GLY A 19 -6.16 15.07 -10.71
CA GLY A 19 -6.87 15.82 -9.68
C GLY A 19 -6.43 15.47 -8.25
N MET A 20 -5.58 14.46 -8.07
CA MET A 20 -5.04 14.10 -6.77
C MET A 20 -3.79 14.95 -6.51
N GLY A 21 -3.92 15.94 -5.63
CA GLY A 21 -2.82 16.81 -5.23
C GLY A 21 -2.02 16.27 -4.04
N GLY A 22 -0.82 16.82 -3.84
CA GLY A 22 0.09 16.47 -2.76
C GLY A 22 0.91 15.20 -3.01
N ASP A 23 1.76 14.84 -2.04
CA ASP A 23 2.74 13.75 -2.17
C ASP A 23 2.22 12.41 -1.61
N GLN A 24 0.91 12.18 -1.75
CA GLN A 24 0.24 11.00 -1.19
C GLN A 24 0.02 9.94 -2.26
N VAL A 25 0.06 8.67 -1.86
CA VAL A 25 -0.29 7.53 -2.72
C VAL A 25 -1.41 6.75 -2.06
N LEU A 26 -2.49 6.50 -2.81
CA LEU A 26 -3.59 5.66 -2.35
C LEU A 26 -3.32 4.21 -2.74
N LEU A 27 -3.24 3.33 -1.74
CA LEU A 27 -3.11 1.90 -1.94
C LEU A 27 -4.50 1.27 -2.01
N GLY A 28 -4.85 0.75 -3.19
CA GLY A 28 -6.08 0.00 -3.41
C GLY A 28 -5.96 -1.47 -3.05
N MET A 29 -7.07 -2.20 -3.19
CA MET A 29 -7.17 -3.62 -2.87
C MET A 29 -6.23 -4.52 -3.69
N SER A 30 -5.71 -4.06 -4.83
CA SER A 30 -4.67 -4.77 -5.60
C SER A 30 -3.39 -4.99 -4.79
N VAL A 31 -3.14 -4.15 -3.79
CA VAL A 31 -2.02 -4.25 -2.84
C VAL A 31 -2.52 -4.78 -1.50
N LEU A 32 -3.60 -4.19 -0.97
CA LEU A 32 -4.07 -4.46 0.40
C LEU A 32 -4.48 -5.93 0.62
N LYS A 33 -4.96 -6.64 -0.41
CA LYS A 33 -5.34 -8.06 -0.29
C LYS A 33 -4.18 -9.03 -0.04
N HIS A 34 -2.94 -8.54 -0.12
CA HIS A 34 -1.72 -9.33 0.11
C HIS A 34 -1.10 -9.07 1.48
N LEU A 35 -1.77 -8.25 2.31
CA LEU A 35 -1.26 -7.81 3.60
C LEU A 35 -2.32 -8.01 4.68
N GLU A 36 -1.87 -8.49 5.84
CA GLU A 36 -2.60 -8.36 7.08
C GLU A 36 -2.29 -7.02 7.75
N PHE A 37 -3.35 -6.36 8.24
CA PHE A 37 -3.27 -5.09 8.96
C PHE A 37 -3.71 -5.31 10.40
N THR A 38 -2.87 -4.95 11.35
CA THR A 38 -3.24 -4.92 12.77
C THR A 38 -2.79 -3.61 13.37
N GLN A 39 -3.72 -2.85 13.95
CA GLN A 39 -3.40 -1.62 14.66
C GLN A 39 -3.40 -1.87 16.17
N ARG A 40 -2.33 -1.46 16.86
CA ARG A 40 -2.21 -1.48 18.32
C ARG A 40 -1.82 -0.08 18.79
N GLY A 41 -2.81 0.68 19.26
CA GLY A 41 -2.63 2.11 19.57
C GLY A 41 -2.16 2.87 18.33
N ASP A 42 -1.01 3.53 18.45
CA ASP A 42 -0.41 4.32 17.36
C ASP A 42 0.47 3.50 16.42
N THR A 43 0.58 2.19 16.65
CA THR A 43 1.40 1.30 15.82
C THR A 43 0.53 0.54 14.82
N LEU A 44 0.78 0.75 13.53
CA LEU A 44 0.27 -0.08 12.45
C LEU A 44 1.27 -1.20 12.16
N ILE A 45 0.83 -2.44 12.26
CA ILE A 45 1.61 -3.64 11.96
C ILE A 45 1.12 -4.21 10.63
N LEU A 46 2.05 -4.40 9.70
CA LEU A 46 1.82 -4.99 8.39
C LEU A 46 2.52 -6.35 8.32
N ARG A 47 1.82 -7.37 7.83
CA ARG A 47 2.37 -8.71 7.58
C ARG A 47 1.99 -9.18 6.19
N ALA A 48 2.88 -9.89 5.51
CA ALA A 48 2.51 -10.57 4.28
C ALA A 48 1.56 -11.72 4.59
N LEU A 49 0.50 -11.85 3.79
CA LEU A 49 -0.36 -13.03 3.74
C LEU A 49 0.35 -14.21 3.08
#